data_AF-A0A7X9EFJ6-F1
#
_entry.id   AF-A0A7X9EFJ6-F1
#
_cell.length_a   1.000
_cell.length_b   1.000
_cell.length_c   1.000
_cell.angle_alpha   90.00
_cell.angle_beta   90.00
_cell.angle_gamma   90.00
#
_symmetry.space_group_name_H-M   'P 1'
#
loop_
_entity.id
_entity.type
_entity.pdbx_description
1 polymer ?
#
loop_
_entity_poly.entity_id
_entity_poly.type
_entity_poly.pdbx_seq_one_letter_code
_entity_poly.pdbx_strand_id
1 'polypeptide(L)'
;AEKTKALYNLLLNKYYVDEIYHFLVIKPFVKLSEALSWFDKWIVDGAVNLQAHISEISGHLLRLAQTGYIRNYALYFFVAVVVIIYFFVF
;
A
#
# COMPACT_ATOMS: atom_id res chain seq x y z
N ALA A 1 -32.59 12.39 -53.55
CA ALA A 1 -31.78 13.46 -52.91
C ALA A 1 -31.48 13.19 -51.42
N GLU A 2 -32.11 12.24 -50.74
CA GLU A 2 -31.86 11.98 -49.30
C GLU A 2 -30.58 11.18 -49.00
N LYS A 3 -30.18 10.26 -49.88
CA LYS A 3 -28.97 9.42 -49.67
C LYS A 3 -27.67 10.23 -49.60
N THR A 4 -27.59 11.36 -50.30
CA THR A 4 -26.41 12.23 -50.28
C THR A 4 -26.27 13.01 -48.97
N LYS A 5 -27.38 13.32 -48.28
CA LYS A 5 -27.36 14.03 -46.99
C LYS A 5 -26.93 13.11 -45.83
N ALA A 6 -27.40 11.85 -45.85
CA ALA A 6 -26.97 10.83 -44.90
C ALA A 6 -25.49 10.48 -45.04
N LEU A 7 -25.00 10.33 -46.28
CA LEU A 7 -23.59 10.06 -46.56
C LEU A 7 -22.69 11.24 -46.19
N TYR A 8 -23.14 12.47 -46.45
CA TYR A 8 -22.43 13.69 -46.07
C TYR A 8 -22.28 13.80 -44.55
N ASN A 9 -23.32 13.52 -43.76
CA ASN A 9 -23.25 13.55 -42.29
C ASN A 9 -22.34 12.46 -41.70
N LEU A 10 -22.23 11.30 -42.34
CA LEU A 10 -21.31 10.23 -41.93
C LEU A 10 -19.83 10.62 -42.14
N LEU A 11 -19.54 11.28 -43.26
CA LEU A 11 -18.22 11.84 -43.55
C LEU A 11 -17.90 13.03 -42.65
N LEU A 12 -18.90 13.87 -42.36
CA LEU A 12 -18.78 15.04 -41.47
C LEU A 12 -18.46 14.63 -40.02
N ASN A 13 -19.04 13.53 -39.54
CA ASN A 13 -18.75 12.94 -38.22
C ASN A 13 -17.51 12.02 -38.21
N LYS A 14 -16.61 12.17 -39.18
CA LYS A 14 -15.30 11.49 -39.22
C LYS A 14 -15.43 9.97 -38.96
N TYR A 15 -16.48 9.36 -39.54
CA TYR A 15 -16.84 7.94 -39.42
C TYR A 15 -17.12 7.42 -38.00
N TYR A 16 -17.35 8.27 -36.99
CA TYR A 16 -17.56 7.86 -35.59
C TYR A 16 -16.42 7.00 -35.00
N VAL A 17 -15.29 6.87 -35.70
CA VAL A 17 -14.18 5.99 -35.31
C VAL A 17 -13.58 6.44 -33.99
N ASP A 18 -13.45 7.75 -33.81
CA ASP A 18 -12.90 8.36 -32.59
C ASP A 18 -13.79 8.08 -31.37
N GLU A 19 -15.12 8.18 -31.52
CA GLU A 19 -16.08 7.95 -30.43
C GLU A 19 -16.18 6.48 -30.05
N ILE A 20 -16.12 5.58 -31.05
CA ILE A 20 -16.06 4.13 -30.81
C ILE A 20 -14.77 3.79 -30.07
N TYR A 21 -13.62 4.30 -30.50
CA TYR A 21 -12.34 4.04 -29.84
C TYR A 21 -12.32 4.59 -28.41
N HIS A 22 -12.86 5.79 -28.22
CA HIS A 22 -12.96 6.43 -26.92
C HIS A 22 -13.88 5.65 -25.96
N PHE A 23 -15.02 5.15 -26.44
CA PHE A 23 -15.94 4.37 -25.61
C PHE A 23 -15.46 2.95 -25.34
N LEU A 24 -14.91 2.28 -26.35
CA LEU A 24 -14.63 0.84 -26.35
C LEU A 24 -13.25 0.54 -25.76
N VAL A 25 -12.28 1.45 -25.93
CA VAL A 25 -10.91 1.26 -25.44
C VAL A 25 -10.58 2.22 -24.28
N ILE A 26 -10.80 3.52 -24.45
CA ILE A 26 -10.30 4.52 -23.47
C ILE A 26 -11.10 4.48 -22.16
N LYS A 27 -12.43 4.55 -22.21
CA LYS A 27 -13.28 4.53 -21.00
C LYS A 27 -13.05 3.32 -20.08
N PRO A 28 -13.00 2.07 -20.57
CA PRO A 28 -12.72 0.93 -19.69
C PRO A 28 -11.30 0.99 -19.12
N PHE A 29 -10.31 1.45 -19.90
CA PHE A 29 -8.94 1.60 -19.42
C PHE A 29 -8.83 2.62 -18.29
N VAL A 30 -9.45 3.78 -18.44
CA VAL A 30 -9.45 4.83 -17.40
C VAL A 30 -10.11 4.31 -16.12
N LYS A 31 -11.26 3.65 -16.22
CA LYS A 31 -11.92 3.05 -15.05
C LYS A 31 -11.06 2.00 -14.37
N LEU A 32 -10.32 1.21 -15.15
CA LEU A 32 -9.43 0.18 -14.60
C LEU A 32 -8.23 0.82 -13.90
N SER A 33 -7.64 1.89 -14.47
CA SER A 33 -6.61 2.67 -13.79
C SER A 33 -7.11 3.35 -12.53
N GLU A 34 -8.33 3.89 -12.52
CA GLU A 34 -8.94 4.47 -11.31
C GLU A 34 -9.12 3.41 -10.21
N ALA A 35 -9.58 2.21 -10.57
CA ALA A 35 -9.73 1.10 -9.64
C ALA A 35 -8.38 0.65 -9.05
N LEU A 36 -7.34 0.56 -9.88
CA LEU A 36 -5.99 0.23 -9.43
C LEU A 36 -5.40 1.33 -8.53
N SER A 37 -5.62 2.60 -8.87
CA SER A 37 -5.16 3.71 -8.02
C SER A 37 -5.89 3.74 -6.68
N TRP A 38 -7.18 3.40 -6.66
CA TRP A 38 -7.91 3.24 -5.41
C TRP A 38 -7.35 2.08 -4.58
N PHE A 39 -7.09 0.93 -5.20
CA PHE A 39 -6.47 -0.20 -4.51
C PHE A 39 -5.13 0.16 -3.87
N ASP A 40 -4.25 0.83 -4.62
CA ASP A 40 -2.94 1.26 -4.13
C ASP A 40 -3.05 2.20 -2.92
N LYS A 41 -3.87 3.24 -3.03
CA LYS A 41 -4.05 4.25 -1.96
C LYS A 41 -4.70 3.71 -0.68
N TRP A 42 -5.53 2.68 -0.78
CA TRP A 42 -6.25 2.17 0.39
C TRP A 42 -5.59 0.93 0.98
N ILE A 43 -5.11 0.02 0.13
CA ILE A 43 -4.57 -1.26 0.57
C ILE A 43 -3.06 -1.18 0.72
N VAL A 44 -2.34 -0.67 -0.28
CA VAL A 44 -0.88 -0.62 -0.25
C VAL A 44 -0.41 0.42 0.75
N ASP A 45 -0.86 1.67 0.61
CA ASP A 45 -0.54 2.74 1.56
C ASP A 45 -1.03 2.39 2.98
N GLY A 46 -2.21 1.75 3.09
CA GLY A 46 -2.74 1.28 4.36
C GLY A 46 -1.81 0.27 5.05
N ALA A 47 -1.34 -0.73 4.32
CA ALA A 47 -0.41 -1.74 4.84
C ALA A 47 0.92 -1.13 5.29
N VAL A 48 1.48 -0.21 4.51
CA VAL A 48 2.74 0.48 4.85
C VAL A 48 2.57 1.33 6.11
N ASN A 49 1.49 2.11 6.20
CA ASN A 49 1.22 2.93 7.38
C ASN A 49 1.01 2.07 8.64
N LEU A 50 0.31 0.94 8.53
CA LEU A 50 0.16 -0.01 9.64
C LEU A 50 1.50 -0.55 10.11
N GLN A 51 2.39 -0.91 9.18
CA GLN A 51 3.71 -1.39 9.54
C GLN A 51 4.55 -0.31 10.25
N ALA A 52 4.47 0.94 9.81
CA ALA A 52 5.09 2.06 10.50
C ALA A 52 4.56 2.21 11.94
N HIS A 53 3.23 2.15 12.13
CA HIS A 53 2.60 2.26 13.45
C HIS A 53 3.02 1.10 14.38
N ILE A 54 3.08 -0.13 13.87
CA ILE A 54 3.56 -1.27 14.65
C ILE A 54 4.99 -1.05 15.10
N SER A 55 5.86 -0.57 14.21
CA SER A 55 7.25 -0.27 14.53
C SER A 55 7.36 0.81 15.62
N GLU A 56 6.61 1.90 15.52
CA GLU A 56 6.59 2.95 16.54
C GLU A 56 6.10 2.44 17.90
N ILE A 57 4.97 1.72 17.92
CA ILE A 57 4.42 1.13 19.15
C ILE A 57 5.45 0.20 19.79
N SER A 58 6.12 -0.64 18.99
CA SER A 58 7.16 -1.54 19.49
C SER A 58 8.32 -0.75 20.13
N GLY A 59 8.75 0.34 19.50
CA GLY A 59 9.78 1.23 20.05
C GLY A 59 9.34 1.89 21.36
N HIS A 60 8.09 2.33 21.45
CA HIS A 60 7.53 2.89 22.68
C HIS A 60 7.47 1.87 23.82
N LEU A 61 7.05 0.63 23.53
CA LEU A 61 7.02 -0.45 24.52
C LEU A 61 8.44 -0.81 25.00
N LEU A 62 9.39 -0.94 24.08
CA LEU A 62 10.79 -1.19 24.43
C LEU A 62 11.38 -0.05 25.27
N ARG A 63 10.99 1.20 24.99
CA ARG A 63 11.38 2.36 25.79
C ARG A 63 10.86 2.29 27.23
N LEU A 64 9.68 1.73 27.46
CA LEU A 64 9.16 1.52 28.82
C LEU A 64 9.97 0.48 29.60
N ALA A 65 10.54 -0.53 28.92
CA ALA A 65 11.45 -1.47 29.55
C ALA A 65 12.80 -0.83 29.95
N GLN A 66 13.19 0.27 29.30
CA GLN A 66 14.37 1.05 29.67
C GLN A 66 14.07 2.01 30.82
N THR A 67 14.14 1.50 32.05
CA THR A 67 13.82 2.26 33.28
C THR A 67 14.87 3.31 33.69
N GLY A 68 16.00 3.44 32.97
CA GLY A 68 17.07 4.41 33.26
C GLY A 68 17.92 4.13 34.53
N TYR A 69 17.48 3.24 35.41
CA TYR A 69 18.23 2.84 36.61
C TYR A 69 19.36 1.84 36.31
N ILE A 70 20.61 2.25 36.52
CA ILE A 70 21.83 1.41 36.39
C ILE A 70 21.73 0.09 37.19
N ARG A 71 21.04 0.08 38.32
CA ARG A 71 20.86 -1.12 39.16
C ARG A 71 20.11 -2.25 38.43
N ASN A 72 19.13 -1.91 37.58
CA ASN A 72 18.36 -2.91 36.84
C ASN A 72 19.22 -3.59 35.75
N TYR A 73 20.17 -2.86 35.15
CA TYR A 73 21.12 -3.44 34.19
C TYR A 73 22.01 -4.50 34.84
N ALA A 74 22.50 -4.24 36.07
CA ALA A 74 23.30 -5.22 36.81
C ALA A 74 22.50 -6.50 37.14
N LEU A 75 21.21 -6.35 37.47
CA LEU A 75 20.31 -7.48 37.70
C LEU A 75 20.09 -8.30 36.41
N TYR A 76 19.80 -7.66 35.27
CA TYR A 76 19.64 -8.36 33.98
C TYR A 76 20.91 -9.10 33.56
N PHE A 77 22.08 -8.48 33.74
CA PHE A 77 23.37 -9.12 33.46
C PHE A 77 23.57 -10.38 34.30
N PHE A 78 23.33 -10.29 35.61
CA PHE A 78 23.47 -11.43 36.51
C PHE A 78 22.54 -12.58 36.14
N VAL A 79 21.25 -12.29 35.88
CA VAL A 79 20.27 -13.29 35.43
C VAL A 79 20.70 -13.94 34.12
N ALA A 80 21.15 -13.15 33.14
CA ALA A 80 21.59 -13.66 31.84
C ALA A 80 22.76 -14.65 31.99
N VAL A 81 23.75 -14.32 32.82
CA VAL A 81 24.89 -15.22 33.10
C VAL A 81 24.42 -16.54 33.70
N VAL A 82 23.52 -16.51 34.70
CA VAL A 82 22.98 -17.72 35.32
C VAL A 82 22.24 -18.60 34.30
N VAL A 83 21.40 -18.00 33.45
CA VAL A 83 20.66 -18.72 32.40
C VAL A 83 21.60 -19.36 31.38
N ILE A 84 22.64 -18.64 30.95
CA ILE A 84 23.62 -19.16 29.99
C ILE A 84 24.39 -20.34 30.60
N ILE A 85 24.85 -20.21 31.85
CA ILE A 85 25.54 -21.31 32.54
C ILE A 85 24.63 -22.52 32.67
N TYR A 86 23.39 -22.33 33.08
CA TYR A 86 22.42 -23.42 33.20
C TYR A 86 22.22 -24.17 31.88
N PHE A 87 21.99 -23.44 30.78
CA PHE A 87 21.80 -24.01 29.44
C PHE A 87 23.05 -24.74 28.91
N PHE A 88 24.24 -24.36 29.36
CA PHE A 88 25.49 -25.00 28.92
C PHE A 88 25.85 -26.23 29.76
N VAL A 89 25.41 -26.26 31.03
CA VAL A 89 25.70 -27.34 31.98
C VAL A 89 24.68 -28.48 31.88
N PHE A 90 23.41 -28.17 31.59
CA PHE A 90 22.31 -29.12 31.44
C PHE A 90 21.83 -29.19 29.99
#